data_AF-A0A1G9PXU8-F1
#
_entry.id   AF-A0A1G9PXU8-F1
#
_cell.length_a   1.000
_cell.length_b   1.000
_cell.length_c   1.000
_cell.angle_alpha   90.00
_cell.angle_beta   90.00
_cell.angle_gamma   90.00
#
_symmetry.space_group_name_H-M   'P 1'
#
loop_
_entity.id
_entity.type
_entity.pdbx_description
1 polymer ?
#
loop_
_entity_poly.entity_id
_entity_poly.type
_entity_poly.pdbx_seq_one_letter_code
_entity_poly.pdbx_strand_id
1 'polypeptide(L)'
;MKRRTVDVLVVGAGPAGLSAAAALAASGAGAVEVLERDAEAGGVPRHCARGGFGLRDLWRPMTGPGYARHWTGAAVRAGAAVRTGVMVTGWSGPLTVEATGREGLEELTARAVVLATGARERPRSARLVPGGRPEGVWTTGELQQAVHLHGLRLGGRALIVGAGPVALAAVHTLRSADAEPVALVTDGSGPGLRPALRRPVPVLSGTVVTELIGRRRLTGVALLRADGRAAVVRCDTVVFTGDFVPEHELARSAGVPLDAGTRGPAVDADFRTARPGVFAVGNVLHGAELAAAAAFEGSRASGAVRRFLADGRWPGARVPVAAEGALRWAAPNLIVPRDTGLRLLLRTGRRVVRPMVTVSQDGRTLHRERLPRPADPERSAPLGARWADGVDGGGGPVRIRLDEARGGSSR
;
A
#
# COMPACT_ATOMS: atom_id res chain seq x y z
N MET A 1 15.82 -22.52 -20.85
CA MET A 1 15.25 -21.99 -19.60
C MET A 1 16.22 -22.30 -18.46
N LYS A 2 16.80 -21.27 -17.82
CA LYS A 2 17.79 -21.44 -16.74
C LYS A 2 17.06 -21.82 -15.46
N ARG A 3 17.61 -22.75 -14.66
CA ARG A 3 17.02 -23.18 -13.38
C ARG A 3 17.98 -22.89 -12.25
N ARG A 4 17.49 -22.27 -11.17
CA ARG A 4 18.31 -21.87 -10.02
C ARG A 4 17.56 -22.12 -8.71
N THR A 5 18.32 -22.27 -7.64
CA THR A 5 17.79 -22.43 -6.28
C THR A 5 18.37 -21.36 -5.36
N VAL A 6 17.53 -20.83 -4.48
CA VAL A 6 17.91 -19.88 -3.42
C VAL A 6 17.23 -20.27 -2.10
N ASP A 7 17.74 -19.81 -0.97
CA ASP A 7 17.07 -20.06 0.31
C ASP A 7 15.85 -19.14 0.45
N VAL A 8 16.01 -17.85 0.17
CA VAL A 8 14.90 -16.89 0.20
C VAL A 8 14.84 -16.06 -1.07
N LEU A 9 13.66 -16.03 -1.68
CA LEU A 9 13.35 -15.14 -2.78
C LEU A 9 12.43 -14.02 -2.29
N VAL A 10 12.83 -12.77 -2.53
CA VAL A 10 12.00 -11.59 -2.29
C VAL A 10 11.59 -11.00 -3.64
N VAL A 11 10.29 -10.83 -3.87
CA VAL A 11 9.75 -10.29 -5.11
C VAL A 11 9.35 -8.83 -4.92
N GLY A 12 10.13 -7.91 -5.48
CA GLY A 12 9.99 -6.47 -5.38
C GLY A 12 11.07 -5.83 -4.50
N ALA A 13 11.81 -4.85 -5.04
CA ALA A 13 12.85 -4.11 -4.32
C ALA A 13 12.37 -2.73 -3.86
N GLY A 14 11.13 -2.65 -3.39
CA GLY A 14 10.65 -1.51 -2.59
C GLY A 14 11.16 -1.55 -1.15
N PRO A 15 10.80 -0.56 -0.31
CA PRO A 15 11.22 -0.52 1.09
C PRO A 15 10.96 -1.81 1.88
N ALA A 16 9.80 -2.44 1.69
CA ALA A 16 9.45 -3.69 2.38
C ALA A 16 10.34 -4.87 1.95
N GLY A 17 10.56 -5.04 0.64
CA GLY A 17 11.39 -6.14 0.14
C GLY A 17 12.86 -5.94 0.49
N LEU A 18 13.37 -4.72 0.35
CA LEU A 18 14.76 -4.40 0.69
C LEU A 18 15.05 -4.52 2.18
N SER A 19 14.14 -4.08 3.06
CA SER A 19 14.33 -4.23 4.50
C SER A 19 14.20 -5.68 4.95
N ALA A 20 13.28 -6.46 4.36
CA ALA A 20 13.19 -7.91 4.56
C ALA A 20 14.49 -8.60 4.16
N ALA A 21 15.00 -8.31 2.96
CA ALA A 21 16.23 -8.89 2.44
C ALA A 21 17.43 -8.54 3.31
N ALA A 22 17.55 -7.28 3.75
CA ALA A 22 18.61 -6.85 4.67
C ALA A 22 18.55 -7.62 5.99
N ALA A 23 17.38 -7.74 6.61
CA ALA A 23 17.20 -8.45 7.87
C ALA A 23 17.46 -9.96 7.75
N LEU A 24 17.02 -10.58 6.64
CA LEU A 24 17.23 -12.01 6.37
C LEU A 24 18.70 -12.33 6.11
N ALA A 25 19.38 -11.54 5.28
CA ALA A 25 20.78 -11.76 4.97
C ALA A 25 21.67 -11.53 6.22
N ALA A 26 21.41 -10.46 6.98
CA ALA A 26 22.16 -10.17 8.21
C ALA A 26 21.98 -11.22 9.31
N SER A 27 20.90 -12.01 9.26
CA SER A 27 20.58 -13.05 10.24
C SER A 27 20.96 -14.46 9.79
N GLY A 28 21.68 -14.58 8.67
CA GLY A 28 22.21 -15.84 8.16
C GLY A 28 21.14 -16.75 7.58
N ALA A 29 20.09 -16.21 6.94
CA ALA A 29 19.03 -17.00 6.30
C ALA A 29 19.45 -17.71 5.00
N GLY A 30 20.75 -17.87 4.75
CA GLY A 30 21.31 -18.45 3.53
C GLY A 30 21.35 -17.47 2.35
N ALA A 31 21.21 -17.99 1.14
CA ALA A 31 21.19 -17.21 -0.10
C ALA A 31 19.87 -16.43 -0.23
N VAL A 32 19.92 -15.11 -0.03
CA VAL A 32 18.78 -14.20 -0.17
C VAL A 32 18.91 -13.44 -1.49
N GLU A 33 17.89 -13.57 -2.35
CA GLU A 33 17.83 -12.88 -3.65
C GLU A 33 16.56 -12.02 -3.77
N VAL A 34 16.72 -10.79 -4.22
CA VAL A 34 15.64 -9.83 -4.49
C VAL A 34 15.52 -9.64 -6.00
N LEU A 35 14.32 -9.83 -6.54
CA LEU A 35 14.01 -9.54 -7.94
C LEU A 35 13.20 -8.25 -8.07
N GLU A 36 13.65 -7.35 -8.93
CA GLU A 36 13.00 -6.07 -9.22
C GLU A 36 12.80 -5.92 -10.73
N ARG A 37 11.57 -5.57 -11.13
CA ARG A 37 11.22 -5.40 -12.55
C ARG A 37 11.82 -4.12 -13.14
N ASP A 38 11.93 -3.07 -12.33
CA ASP A 38 12.47 -1.78 -12.76
C ASP A 38 13.99 -1.86 -12.95
N ALA A 39 14.56 -0.93 -13.70
CA ALA A 39 16.01 -0.85 -13.91
C ALA A 39 16.81 -0.57 -12.62
N GLU A 40 16.17 0.03 -11.61
CA GLU A 40 16.79 0.38 -10.34
C GLU A 40 15.94 -0.06 -9.15
N ALA A 41 16.60 -0.56 -8.11
CA ALA A 41 15.98 -0.90 -6.84
C ALA A 41 15.64 0.34 -6.00
N GLY A 42 14.59 0.25 -5.19
CA GLY A 42 14.15 1.29 -4.27
C GLY A 42 12.66 1.60 -4.32
N GLY A 43 11.93 1.07 -5.32
CA GLY A 43 10.49 1.27 -5.51
C GLY A 43 10.06 2.74 -5.60
N VAL A 44 8.83 3.02 -5.16
CA VAL A 44 8.19 4.35 -5.25
C VAL A 44 9.00 5.51 -4.64
N PRO A 45 9.71 5.36 -3.51
CA PRO A 45 10.54 6.43 -2.97
C PRO A 45 11.54 7.04 -3.96
N ARG A 46 12.02 6.28 -4.97
CA ARG A 46 12.97 6.78 -5.99
C ARG A 46 12.48 8.03 -6.72
N HIS A 47 11.17 8.17 -6.93
CA HIS A 47 10.59 9.32 -7.63
C HIS A 47 9.95 10.35 -6.70
N CYS A 48 10.08 10.18 -5.38
CA CYS A 48 9.54 11.10 -4.38
C CYS A 48 10.58 12.15 -3.97
N ALA A 49 10.80 13.19 -4.78
CA ALA A 49 11.79 14.24 -4.54
C ALA A 49 11.38 15.27 -3.46
N ARG A 50 10.95 14.77 -2.29
CA ARG A 50 10.60 15.57 -1.11
C ARG A 50 11.17 14.95 0.16
N GLY A 51 11.31 15.77 1.20
CA GLY A 51 11.67 15.30 2.54
C GLY A 51 10.55 14.52 3.24
N GLY A 52 10.86 14.05 4.45
CA GLY A 52 9.93 13.33 5.34
C GLY A 52 10.09 11.81 5.32
N PHE A 53 11.03 11.27 4.55
CA PHE A 53 11.44 9.87 4.62
C PHE A 53 12.49 9.68 5.73
N GLY A 54 12.61 8.45 6.25
CA GLY A 54 13.61 8.08 7.27
C GLY A 54 13.34 8.57 8.70
N LEU A 55 12.39 9.50 8.91
CA LEU A 55 12.15 10.09 10.23
C LEU A 55 11.55 9.10 11.25
N ARG A 56 10.73 8.14 10.80
CA ARG A 56 9.96 7.24 11.69
C ARG A 56 10.65 5.93 12.02
N ASP A 57 11.59 5.51 11.19
CA ASP A 57 12.24 4.20 11.23
C ASP A 57 13.76 4.32 11.36
N LEU A 58 14.37 5.30 10.70
CA LEU A 58 15.81 5.54 10.72
C LEU A 58 16.24 6.73 11.58
N TRP A 59 15.27 7.45 12.17
CA TRP A 59 15.47 8.67 12.96
C TRP A 59 16.34 9.73 12.27
N ARG A 60 16.36 9.72 10.93
CA ARG A 60 17.19 10.59 10.10
C ARG A 60 16.35 11.13 8.96
N PRO A 61 16.22 12.47 8.80
CA PRO A 61 15.46 13.04 7.70
C PRO A 61 16.16 12.76 6.37
N MET A 62 15.40 12.26 5.40
CA MET A 62 15.89 11.91 4.08
C MET A 62 14.89 12.32 3.00
N THR A 63 15.39 12.47 1.78
CA THR A 63 14.55 12.49 0.58
C THR A 63 14.11 11.06 0.23
N GLY A 64 13.07 10.91 -0.58
CA GLY A 64 12.66 9.60 -1.11
C GLY A 64 13.81 8.84 -1.80
N PRO A 65 14.55 9.45 -2.75
CA PRO A 65 15.71 8.81 -3.37
C PRO A 65 16.81 8.44 -2.38
N GLY A 66 17.04 9.27 -1.36
CA GLY A 66 17.98 8.94 -0.29
C GLY A 66 17.56 7.70 0.49
N TYR A 67 16.27 7.61 0.84
CA TYR A 67 15.70 6.48 1.54
C TYR A 67 15.75 5.18 0.72
N ALA A 68 15.49 5.27 -0.59
CA ALA A 68 15.65 4.17 -1.55
C ALA A 68 17.10 3.63 -1.57
N ARG A 69 18.08 4.52 -1.71
CA ARG A 69 19.50 4.16 -1.70
C ARG A 69 19.95 3.56 -0.37
N HIS A 70 19.42 4.06 0.75
CA HIS A 70 19.75 3.53 2.07
C HIS A 70 19.36 2.05 2.19
N TRP A 71 18.09 1.72 1.92
CA TRP A 71 17.62 0.33 2.03
C TRP A 71 18.25 -0.59 0.98
N THR A 72 18.50 -0.09 -0.22
CA THR A 72 19.22 -0.84 -1.26
C THR A 72 20.63 -1.19 -0.79
N GLY A 73 21.37 -0.19 -0.30
CA GLY A 73 22.71 -0.40 0.24
C GLY A 73 22.73 -1.26 1.50
N ALA A 74 21.70 -1.18 2.35
CA ALA A 74 21.59 -2.02 3.54
C ALA A 74 21.39 -3.50 3.17
N ALA A 75 20.54 -3.81 2.19
CA ALA A 75 20.33 -5.17 1.70
C ALA A 75 21.62 -5.75 1.11
N VAL A 76 22.29 -5.01 0.23
CA VAL A 76 23.54 -5.45 -0.41
C VAL A 76 24.67 -5.63 0.62
N ARG A 77 24.86 -4.67 1.55
CA ARG A 77 25.88 -4.80 2.60
C ARG A 77 25.63 -5.97 3.54
N ALA A 78 24.37 -6.35 3.76
CA ALA A 78 24.01 -7.51 4.55
C ALA A 78 24.23 -8.85 3.81
N GLY A 79 24.52 -8.82 2.51
CA GLY A 79 24.80 -10.00 1.70
C GLY A 79 23.66 -10.46 0.78
N ALA A 80 22.56 -9.70 0.67
CA ALA A 80 21.49 -10.03 -0.27
C ALA A 80 21.90 -9.68 -1.72
N ALA A 81 21.59 -10.57 -2.66
CA ALA A 81 21.71 -10.30 -4.08
C ALA A 81 20.49 -9.53 -4.59
N VAL A 82 20.66 -8.32 -5.12
CA VAL A 82 19.56 -7.52 -5.68
C VAL A 82 19.69 -7.47 -7.19
N ARG A 83 18.75 -8.05 -7.92
CA ARG A 83 18.72 -8.10 -9.38
C ARG A 83 17.58 -7.24 -9.92
N THR A 84 17.93 -6.23 -10.69
CA THR A 84 17.00 -5.30 -11.34
C THR A 84 16.77 -5.69 -12.80
N GLY A 85 15.70 -5.18 -13.41
CA GLY A 85 15.28 -5.55 -14.76
C GLY A 85 14.88 -7.03 -14.90
N VAL A 86 14.41 -7.65 -13.81
CA VAL A 86 13.94 -9.03 -13.75
C VAL A 86 12.51 -9.04 -13.22
N MET A 87 11.55 -9.35 -14.08
CA MET A 87 10.15 -9.42 -13.72
C MET A 87 9.75 -10.86 -13.42
N VAL A 88 9.19 -11.10 -12.24
CA VAL A 88 8.51 -12.36 -11.94
C VAL A 88 7.16 -12.37 -12.65
N THR A 89 6.96 -13.34 -13.53
CA THR A 89 5.82 -13.42 -14.44
C THR A 89 4.81 -14.49 -14.04
N GLY A 90 5.20 -15.46 -13.22
CA GLY A 90 4.32 -16.57 -12.84
C GLY A 90 4.92 -17.53 -11.82
N TRP A 91 4.27 -18.68 -11.68
CA TRP A 91 4.68 -19.79 -10.82
C TRP A 91 4.71 -21.08 -11.62
N SER A 92 5.76 -21.88 -11.42
CA SER A 92 5.86 -23.22 -11.98
C SER A 92 5.88 -24.32 -10.91
N GLY A 93 5.69 -23.96 -9.63
CA GLY A 93 5.58 -24.93 -8.54
C GLY A 93 5.18 -24.34 -7.19
N PRO A 94 5.23 -25.12 -6.09
CA PRO A 94 4.95 -24.70 -4.71
C PRO A 94 5.64 -23.40 -4.29
N LEU A 95 6.95 -23.34 -4.51
CA LEU A 95 7.84 -22.24 -4.18
C LEU A 95 8.80 -21.96 -5.34
N THR A 96 8.35 -22.24 -6.57
CA THR A 96 9.11 -21.99 -7.79
C THR A 96 8.40 -20.93 -8.60
N VAL A 97 9.12 -19.86 -8.91
CA VAL A 97 8.61 -18.75 -9.73
C VAL A 97 9.25 -18.77 -11.11
N GLU A 98 8.51 -18.26 -12.08
CA GLU A 98 9.03 -17.95 -13.41
C GLU A 98 9.39 -16.46 -13.45
N ALA A 99 10.58 -16.15 -13.95
CA ALA A 99 11.04 -14.78 -14.10
C ALA A 99 11.65 -14.55 -15.47
N THR A 100 11.43 -13.35 -16.01
CA THR A 100 11.99 -12.90 -17.28
C THR A 100 12.87 -11.69 -17.04
N GLY A 101 14.12 -11.77 -17.49
CA GLY A 101 15.07 -10.65 -17.48
C GLY A 101 15.82 -10.54 -18.80
N ARG A 102 16.91 -9.76 -18.81
CA ARG A 102 17.76 -9.58 -20.01
C ARG A 102 18.37 -10.89 -20.52
N GLU A 103 18.62 -11.86 -19.64
CA GLU A 103 19.15 -13.19 -19.98
C GLU A 103 18.07 -14.16 -20.48
N GLY A 104 16.82 -13.71 -20.61
CA GLY A 104 15.67 -14.53 -20.99
C GLY A 104 14.90 -15.10 -19.81
N LEU A 105 14.18 -16.20 -20.05
CA LEU A 105 13.32 -16.89 -19.08
C LEU A 105 14.14 -17.80 -18.15
N GLU A 106 13.89 -17.67 -16.86
CA GLU A 106 14.44 -18.51 -15.80
C GLU A 106 13.38 -18.96 -14.79
N GLU A 107 13.63 -20.11 -14.16
CA GLU A 107 12.88 -20.60 -13.01
C GLU A 107 13.74 -20.52 -11.75
N LEU A 108 13.19 -19.93 -10.69
CA LEU A 108 13.83 -19.87 -9.39
C LEU A 108 13.01 -20.63 -8.36
N THR A 109 13.58 -21.71 -7.85
CA THR A 109 13.01 -22.45 -6.71
C THR A 109 13.58 -21.88 -5.41
N ALA A 110 12.72 -21.44 -4.51
CA ALA A 110 13.12 -20.94 -3.20
C ALA A 110 12.67 -21.89 -2.09
N ARG A 111 13.32 -21.82 -0.92
CA ARG A 111 12.79 -22.45 0.30
C ARG A 111 11.75 -21.57 0.99
N ALA A 112 11.79 -20.26 0.77
CA ALA A 112 10.73 -19.32 1.15
C ALA A 112 10.61 -18.18 0.12
N VAL A 113 9.38 -17.72 -0.12
CA VAL A 113 9.09 -16.57 -1.01
C VAL A 113 8.43 -15.46 -0.22
N VAL A 114 8.94 -14.23 -0.34
CA VAL A 114 8.38 -13.01 0.25
C VAL A 114 7.86 -12.11 -0.86
N LEU A 115 6.53 -11.93 -0.91
CA LEU A 115 5.88 -11.03 -1.86
C LEU A 115 5.90 -9.60 -1.31
N ALA A 116 6.61 -8.71 -2.01
CA ALA A 116 6.75 -7.29 -1.67
C ALA A 116 6.48 -6.40 -2.89
N THR A 117 5.53 -6.82 -3.73
CA THR A 117 5.21 -6.23 -5.05
C THR A 117 4.53 -4.86 -4.98
N GLY A 118 4.17 -4.40 -3.78
CA GLY A 118 3.63 -3.07 -3.56
C GLY A 118 2.20 -2.88 -4.07
N ALA A 119 1.86 -1.65 -4.43
CA ALA A 119 0.53 -1.25 -4.90
C ALA A 119 0.66 -0.14 -5.95
N ARG A 120 -0.37 -0.03 -6.81
CA ARG A 120 -0.47 1.00 -7.84
C ARG A 120 -1.70 1.88 -7.63
N GLU A 121 -1.59 3.16 -7.97
CA GLU A 121 -2.75 4.06 -8.02
C GLU A 121 -3.67 3.61 -9.16
N ARG A 122 -4.99 3.60 -8.93
CA ARG A 122 -5.92 3.34 -10.03
C ARG A 122 -5.91 4.52 -11.00
N PRO A 123 -5.54 4.32 -12.27
CA PRO A 123 -5.63 5.36 -13.29
C PRO A 123 -7.10 5.63 -13.65
N ARG A 124 -7.34 6.62 -14.52
CA ARG A 124 -8.69 7.00 -14.98
C ARG A 124 -9.54 5.80 -15.43
N SER A 125 -8.93 4.84 -16.15
CA SER A 125 -9.62 3.71 -16.78
C SER A 125 -10.14 2.75 -15.72
N ALA A 126 -9.32 2.46 -14.71
CA ALA A 126 -9.74 1.67 -13.56
C ALA A 126 -10.83 2.38 -12.73
N ARG A 127 -10.91 3.72 -12.78
CA ARG A 127 -11.95 4.51 -12.10
C ARG A 127 -13.21 4.75 -12.95
N LEU A 128 -13.26 4.21 -14.18
CA LEU A 128 -14.39 4.35 -15.11
C LEU A 128 -14.79 5.81 -15.41
N VAL A 129 -13.82 6.74 -15.44
CA VAL A 129 -14.10 8.14 -15.75
C VAL A 129 -14.32 8.33 -17.27
N PRO A 130 -15.49 8.84 -17.71
CA PRO A 130 -15.81 9.05 -19.13
C PRO A 130 -14.99 10.15 -19.81
N GLY A 131 -15.14 10.24 -21.14
CA GLY A 131 -14.61 11.34 -21.97
C GLY A 131 -13.52 10.92 -22.96
N GLY A 132 -12.89 11.91 -23.60
CA GLY A 132 -11.84 11.71 -24.60
C GLY A 132 -10.59 11.06 -24.01
N ARG A 133 -9.62 10.62 -24.82
CA ARG A 133 -8.32 10.03 -24.39
C ARG A 133 -7.13 10.96 -24.67
N PRO A 134 -7.14 12.21 -24.17
CA PRO A 134 -6.08 13.14 -24.50
C PRO A 134 -4.80 12.87 -23.70
N GLU A 135 -3.69 13.43 -24.20
CA GLU A 135 -2.50 13.67 -23.38
C GLU A 135 -2.81 14.62 -22.21
N GLY A 136 -2.03 14.53 -21.13
CA GLY A 136 -2.21 15.32 -19.92
C GLY A 136 -2.96 14.60 -18.77
N VAL A 137 -3.20 13.30 -18.91
CA VAL A 137 -3.84 12.48 -17.86
C VAL A 137 -2.80 11.62 -17.15
N TRP A 138 -2.66 11.79 -15.83
CA TRP A 138 -1.61 11.14 -15.04
C TRP A 138 -2.17 10.55 -13.75
N THR A 139 -1.48 9.57 -13.18
CA THR A 139 -1.50 9.28 -11.74
C THR A 139 -0.37 10.05 -11.02
N THR A 140 -0.40 10.10 -9.68
CA THR A 140 0.67 10.78 -8.93
C THR A 140 2.03 10.11 -9.18
N GLY A 141 2.09 8.78 -9.12
CA GLY A 141 3.30 8.02 -9.40
C GLY A 141 3.86 8.26 -10.81
N GLU A 142 3.03 8.23 -11.85
CA GLU A 142 3.47 8.51 -13.23
C GLU A 142 3.99 9.94 -13.39
N LEU A 143 3.27 10.92 -12.83
CA LEU A 143 3.68 12.32 -12.82
C LEU A 143 5.06 12.49 -12.17
N GLN A 144 5.28 11.86 -11.01
CA GLN A 144 6.54 11.93 -10.29
C GLN A 144 7.71 11.31 -11.06
N GLN A 145 7.48 10.18 -11.73
CA GLN A 145 8.51 9.57 -12.57
C GLN A 145 8.85 10.47 -13.75
N ALA A 146 7.83 10.98 -14.47
CA ALA A 146 8.03 11.86 -15.61
C ALA A 146 8.82 13.13 -15.22
N VAL A 147 8.47 13.78 -14.11
CA VAL A 147 9.11 15.02 -13.67
C VAL A 147 10.50 14.76 -13.05
N HIS A 148 10.60 13.86 -12.08
CA HIS A 148 11.83 13.73 -11.27
C HIS A 148 12.87 12.78 -11.86
N LEU A 149 12.45 11.78 -12.67
CA LEU A 149 13.39 10.85 -13.31
C LEU A 149 13.70 11.25 -14.75
N HIS A 150 12.72 11.82 -15.46
CA HIS A 150 12.86 12.18 -16.88
C HIS A 150 12.90 13.68 -17.17
N GLY A 151 12.83 14.53 -16.13
CA GLY A 151 12.99 15.98 -16.28
C GLY A 151 11.83 16.66 -17.02
N LEU A 152 10.65 16.04 -17.10
CA LEU A 152 9.50 16.61 -17.79
C LEU A 152 9.09 17.94 -17.14
N ARG A 153 8.99 18.99 -17.96
CA ARG A 153 8.31 20.25 -17.63
C ARG A 153 6.91 20.22 -18.22
N LEU A 154 5.93 20.67 -17.45
CA LEU A 154 4.52 20.64 -17.87
C LEU A 154 4.01 22.03 -18.21
N GLY A 155 4.21 23.01 -17.33
CA GLY A 155 3.54 24.30 -17.43
C GLY A 155 2.01 24.19 -17.26
N GLY A 156 1.29 25.26 -17.55
CA GLY A 156 -0.17 25.20 -17.70
C GLY A 156 -0.95 25.00 -16.39
N ARG A 157 -2.17 24.47 -16.51
CA ARG A 157 -3.14 24.36 -15.40
C ARG A 157 -3.51 22.91 -15.14
N ALA A 158 -3.43 22.49 -13.89
CA ALA A 158 -3.63 21.11 -13.47
C ALA A 158 -4.75 20.93 -12.44
N LEU A 159 -5.66 20.01 -12.69
CA LEU A 159 -6.68 19.57 -11.75
C LEU A 159 -6.23 18.27 -11.05
N ILE A 160 -6.42 18.16 -9.74
CA ILE A 160 -6.08 16.94 -8.98
C ILE A 160 -7.38 16.26 -8.53
N VAL A 161 -7.53 14.97 -8.82
CA VAL A 161 -8.68 14.15 -8.45
C VAL A 161 -8.31 13.25 -7.28
N GLY A 162 -8.77 13.64 -6.10
CA GLY A 162 -8.43 13.07 -4.81
C GLY A 162 -7.84 14.15 -3.89
N ALA A 163 -8.17 14.05 -2.61
CA ALA A 163 -7.69 14.99 -1.60
C ALA A 163 -6.95 14.29 -0.46
N GLY A 164 -6.46 13.06 -0.61
CA GLY A 164 -5.70 12.38 0.44
C GLY A 164 -4.26 12.93 0.64
N PRO A 165 -3.48 12.39 1.59
CA PRO A 165 -2.09 12.77 1.82
C PRO A 165 -1.20 12.72 0.56
N VAL A 166 -1.49 11.79 -0.36
CA VAL A 166 -0.78 11.65 -1.64
C VAL A 166 -1.05 12.84 -2.58
N ALA A 167 -2.21 13.51 -2.46
CA ALA A 167 -2.53 14.70 -3.24
C ALA A 167 -1.52 15.84 -2.99
N LEU A 168 -0.99 15.97 -1.78
CA LEU A 168 0.08 16.92 -1.49
C LEU A 168 1.35 16.62 -2.28
N ALA A 169 1.66 15.35 -2.53
CA ALA A 169 2.79 14.97 -3.36
C ALA A 169 2.55 15.36 -4.83
N ALA A 170 1.32 15.20 -5.34
CA ALA A 170 0.94 15.69 -6.66
C ALA A 170 1.09 17.22 -6.78
N VAL A 171 0.58 17.99 -5.81
CA VAL A 171 0.72 19.45 -5.76
C VAL A 171 2.19 19.89 -5.83
N HIS A 172 3.06 19.28 -5.02
CA HIS A 172 4.48 19.63 -5.02
C HIS A 172 5.16 19.30 -6.35
N THR A 173 4.81 18.16 -6.96
CA THR A 173 5.39 17.71 -8.23
C THR A 173 4.94 18.58 -9.40
N LEU A 174 3.66 18.99 -9.43
CA LEU A 174 3.17 19.93 -10.44
C LEU A 174 3.91 21.26 -10.37
N ARG A 175 4.10 21.78 -9.15
CA ARG A 175 4.81 23.05 -8.93
C ARG A 175 6.29 22.98 -9.31
N SER A 176 6.96 21.86 -9.07
CA SER A 176 8.36 21.69 -9.52
C SER A 176 8.48 21.56 -11.04
N ALA A 177 7.39 21.21 -11.73
CA ALA A 177 7.28 21.15 -13.19
C ALA A 177 6.59 22.40 -13.81
N ASP A 178 6.53 23.50 -13.05
CA ASP A 178 5.96 24.80 -13.44
C ASP A 178 4.46 24.79 -13.81
N ALA A 179 3.74 23.73 -13.43
CA ALA A 179 2.28 23.63 -13.61
C ALA A 179 1.53 24.20 -12.40
N GLU A 180 0.45 24.94 -12.65
CA GLU A 180 -0.42 25.53 -11.64
C GLU A 180 -1.51 24.54 -11.21
N PRO A 181 -1.52 24.04 -9.95
CA PRO A 181 -2.63 23.25 -9.45
C PRO A 181 -3.82 24.16 -9.14
N VAL A 182 -4.92 24.01 -9.88
CA VAL A 182 -6.08 24.93 -9.81
C VAL A 182 -7.13 24.50 -8.79
N ALA A 183 -7.26 23.20 -8.54
CA ALA A 183 -8.14 22.65 -7.50
C ALA A 183 -7.79 21.17 -7.21
N LEU A 184 -8.12 20.75 -5.99
CA LEU A 184 -8.28 19.34 -5.61
C LEU A 184 -9.77 19.02 -5.58
N VAL A 185 -10.17 17.88 -6.15
CA VAL A 185 -11.57 17.43 -6.24
C VAL A 185 -11.72 16.16 -5.41
N THR A 186 -12.77 16.07 -4.59
CA THR A 186 -13.06 14.89 -3.78
C THR A 186 -14.56 14.72 -3.54
N ASP A 187 -15.04 13.49 -3.54
CA ASP A 187 -16.43 13.13 -3.25
C ASP A 187 -16.76 13.16 -1.75
N GLY A 188 -15.77 12.86 -0.90
CA GLY A 188 -15.88 12.93 0.55
C GLY A 188 -15.75 14.32 1.17
N SER A 189 -15.68 14.35 2.51
CA SER A 189 -15.22 15.53 3.24
C SER A 189 -13.72 15.68 3.00
N GLY A 190 -13.33 16.72 2.25
CA GLY A 190 -11.93 17.01 2.00
C GLY A 190 -11.15 17.09 3.32
N PRO A 191 -9.97 16.48 3.42
CA PRO A 191 -9.25 16.52 4.68
C PRO A 191 -8.83 17.96 4.99
N GLY A 192 -8.48 18.21 6.24
CA GLY A 192 -7.81 19.44 6.67
C GLY A 192 -6.40 19.57 6.10
N LEU A 193 -6.20 19.42 4.78
CA LEU A 193 -4.96 19.67 4.05
C LEU A 193 -4.59 21.16 3.99
N ARG A 194 -5.52 22.04 4.41
CA ARG A 194 -5.37 23.50 4.35
C ARG A 194 -4.11 24.07 5.02
N PRO A 195 -3.59 23.57 6.17
CA PRO A 195 -2.46 24.21 6.85
C PRO A 195 -1.08 23.77 6.33
N ALA A 196 -0.97 22.82 5.41
CA ALA A 196 0.33 22.24 5.02
C ALA A 196 1.00 22.88 3.80
N LEU A 197 0.34 23.82 3.10
CA LEU A 197 0.84 24.41 1.86
C LEU A 197 1.05 25.93 2.01
N ARG A 198 2.25 26.41 1.66
CA ARG A 198 2.56 27.86 1.61
C ARG A 198 1.64 28.63 0.65
N ARG A 199 1.24 27.99 -0.45
CA ARG A 199 0.22 28.47 -1.40
C ARG A 199 -0.94 27.48 -1.38
N PRO A 200 -2.07 27.76 -0.72
CA PRO A 200 -3.18 26.81 -0.64
C PRO A 200 -3.81 26.61 -2.02
N VAL A 201 -4.21 25.37 -2.31
CA VAL A 201 -4.98 25.02 -3.51
C VAL A 201 -6.43 24.80 -3.10
N PRO A 202 -7.43 25.37 -3.79
CA PRO A 202 -8.84 25.16 -3.46
C PRO A 202 -9.21 23.67 -3.42
N VAL A 203 -10.00 23.27 -2.42
CA VAL A 203 -10.52 21.90 -2.30
C VAL A 203 -12.03 21.93 -2.56
N LEU A 204 -12.44 21.24 -3.61
CA LEU A 204 -13.83 21.05 -4.02
C LEU A 204 -14.34 19.71 -3.44
N SER A 205 -14.89 19.77 -2.23
CA SER A 205 -15.51 18.63 -1.55
C SER A 205 -16.90 18.31 -2.14
N GLY A 206 -17.39 17.09 -1.92
CA GLY A 206 -18.68 16.65 -2.46
C GLY A 206 -18.76 16.81 -3.98
N THR A 207 -17.65 16.65 -4.69
CA THR A 207 -17.53 16.89 -6.14
C THR A 207 -16.88 15.70 -6.80
N VAL A 208 -17.47 15.20 -7.88
CA VAL A 208 -16.95 14.09 -8.70
C VAL A 208 -16.57 14.57 -10.09
N VAL A 209 -15.64 13.88 -10.73
CA VAL A 209 -15.33 14.07 -12.15
C VAL A 209 -16.28 13.22 -12.98
N THR A 210 -16.97 13.84 -13.94
CA THR A 210 -17.93 13.16 -14.83
C THR A 210 -17.42 12.99 -16.24
N GLU A 211 -16.48 13.82 -16.70
CA GLU A 211 -15.94 13.72 -18.06
C GLU A 211 -14.58 14.39 -18.21
N LEU A 212 -13.68 13.78 -18.99
CA LEU A 212 -12.45 14.42 -19.48
C LEU A 212 -12.67 14.99 -20.89
N ILE A 213 -12.47 16.31 -21.03
CA ILE A 213 -12.75 17.04 -22.27
C ILE A 213 -11.45 17.31 -23.02
N GLY A 214 -11.36 16.81 -24.24
CA GLY A 214 -10.22 16.99 -25.13
C GLY A 214 -10.05 15.82 -26.08
N ARG A 215 -9.47 16.07 -27.26
CA ARG A 215 -9.14 15.01 -28.25
C ARG A 215 -7.66 14.63 -28.17
N ARG A 216 -6.77 15.53 -28.61
CA ARG A 216 -5.31 15.33 -28.59
C ARG A 216 -4.70 15.70 -27.23
N ARG A 217 -5.05 16.87 -26.72
CA ARG A 217 -4.66 17.34 -25.38
C ARG A 217 -5.89 17.64 -24.56
N LEU A 218 -5.76 17.53 -23.23
CA LEU A 218 -6.82 17.88 -22.31
C LEU A 218 -7.06 19.38 -22.41
N THR A 219 -8.32 19.77 -22.39
CA THR A 219 -8.72 21.19 -22.40
C THR A 219 -9.63 21.55 -21.23
N GLY A 220 -10.21 20.54 -20.58
CA GLY A 220 -10.95 20.72 -19.35
C GLY A 220 -11.47 19.41 -18.77
N VAL A 221 -12.06 19.53 -17.59
CA VAL A 221 -12.65 18.43 -16.84
C VAL A 221 -14.04 18.86 -16.38
N ALA A 222 -15.05 18.05 -16.71
CA ALA A 222 -16.41 18.24 -16.24
C ALA A 222 -16.56 17.67 -14.83
N LEU A 223 -17.21 18.45 -13.97
CA LEU A 223 -17.45 18.16 -12.57
C LEU A 223 -18.94 18.18 -12.26
N LEU A 224 -19.37 17.30 -11.36
CA LEU A 224 -20.71 17.32 -10.77
C LEU A 224 -20.59 17.39 -9.25
N ARG A 225 -21.26 18.37 -8.66
CA ARG A 225 -21.37 18.50 -7.20
C ARG A 225 -22.54 17.67 -6.67
N ALA A 226 -22.45 17.28 -5.41
CA ALA A 226 -23.50 16.54 -4.71
C ALA A 226 -24.84 17.32 -4.63
N ASP A 227 -24.82 18.64 -4.78
CA ASP A 227 -26.00 19.51 -4.87
C ASP A 227 -26.58 19.63 -6.29
N GLY A 228 -26.06 18.84 -7.25
CA GLY A 228 -26.52 18.80 -8.63
C GLY A 228 -25.88 19.84 -9.56
N ARG A 229 -25.09 20.79 -9.03
CA ARG A 229 -24.43 21.79 -9.89
C ARG A 229 -23.32 21.17 -10.72
N ALA A 230 -23.40 21.37 -12.04
CA ALA A 230 -22.35 20.99 -12.98
C ALA A 230 -21.43 22.19 -13.28
N ALA A 231 -20.14 21.91 -13.49
CA ALA A 231 -19.17 22.91 -13.90
C ALA A 231 -18.07 22.29 -14.76
N VAL A 232 -17.42 23.09 -15.60
CA VAL A 232 -16.22 22.69 -16.34
C VAL A 232 -15.03 23.49 -15.84
N VAL A 233 -13.98 22.80 -15.41
CA VAL A 233 -12.70 23.43 -15.09
C VAL A 233 -11.80 23.31 -16.31
N ARG A 234 -11.38 24.45 -16.88
CA ARG A 234 -10.39 24.46 -17.97
C ARG A 234 -9.01 24.10 -17.42
N CYS A 235 -8.39 23.06 -17.95
CA CYS A 235 -7.05 22.62 -17.59
C CYS A 235 -6.47 21.74 -18.70
N ASP A 236 -5.14 21.69 -18.78
CA ASP A 236 -4.39 20.86 -19.73
C ASP A 236 -3.82 19.60 -19.08
N THR A 237 -3.88 19.53 -17.75
CA THR A 237 -3.39 18.41 -16.95
C THR A 237 -4.46 17.98 -15.94
N VAL A 238 -4.61 16.66 -15.76
CA VAL A 238 -5.40 16.06 -14.67
C VAL A 238 -4.58 14.94 -14.01
N VAL A 239 -4.56 14.94 -12.68
CA VAL A 239 -3.82 13.95 -11.88
C VAL A 239 -4.79 13.17 -11.01
N PHE A 240 -4.95 11.88 -11.27
CA PHE A 240 -5.70 10.96 -10.44
C PHE A 240 -4.83 10.48 -9.28
N THR A 241 -5.19 10.86 -8.07
CA THR A 241 -4.42 10.55 -6.86
C THR A 241 -5.20 9.64 -5.91
N GLY A 242 -4.50 8.87 -5.08
CA GLY A 242 -5.12 7.94 -4.14
C GLY A 242 -5.72 6.69 -4.81
N ASP A 243 -6.65 6.03 -4.11
CA ASP A 243 -7.31 4.77 -4.51
C ASP A 243 -6.33 3.72 -5.07
N PHE A 244 -5.52 3.19 -4.16
CA PHE A 244 -4.49 2.22 -4.46
C PHE A 244 -5.05 0.80 -4.52
N VAL A 245 -4.58 0.02 -5.50
CA VAL A 245 -4.82 -1.42 -5.62
C VAL A 245 -3.49 -2.15 -5.42
N PRO A 246 -3.43 -3.14 -4.52
CA PRO A 246 -2.27 -4.01 -4.42
C PRO A 246 -1.87 -4.65 -5.76
N GLU A 247 -0.57 -4.82 -5.97
CA GLU A 247 -0.07 -5.63 -7.09
C GLU A 247 -0.12 -7.13 -6.73
N HIS A 248 -1.34 -7.65 -6.60
CA HIS A 248 -1.64 -9.00 -6.10
C HIS A 248 -1.71 -10.09 -7.19
N GLU A 249 -1.42 -9.77 -8.45
CA GLU A 249 -1.56 -10.74 -9.56
C GLU A 249 -0.70 -11.98 -9.35
N LEU A 250 0.52 -11.80 -8.86
CA LEU A 250 1.40 -12.90 -8.53
C LEU A 250 0.85 -13.76 -7.37
N ALA A 251 0.28 -13.14 -6.33
CA ALA A 251 -0.35 -13.87 -5.24
C ALA A 251 -1.60 -14.65 -5.72
N ARG A 252 -2.41 -14.03 -6.58
CA ARG A 252 -3.61 -14.65 -7.15
C ARG A 252 -3.28 -15.86 -8.02
N SER A 253 -2.28 -15.73 -8.90
CA SER A 253 -1.79 -16.87 -9.71
C SER A 253 -1.19 -17.98 -8.85
N ALA A 254 -0.68 -17.65 -7.66
CA ALA A 254 -0.23 -18.63 -6.67
C ALA A 254 -1.39 -19.32 -5.90
N GLY A 255 -2.65 -19.00 -6.17
CA GLY A 255 -3.78 -19.49 -5.38
C GLY A 255 -3.76 -18.99 -3.93
N VAL A 256 -3.04 -17.90 -3.63
CA VAL A 256 -3.08 -17.28 -2.29
C VAL A 256 -4.40 -16.53 -2.17
N PRO A 257 -5.23 -16.84 -1.14
CA PRO A 257 -6.48 -16.12 -0.90
C PRO A 257 -6.21 -14.62 -0.68
N LEU A 258 -7.04 -13.80 -1.30
CA LEU A 258 -7.02 -12.36 -1.10
C LEU A 258 -8.10 -11.96 -0.10
N ASP A 259 -7.82 -10.98 0.73
CA ASP A 259 -8.85 -10.36 1.56
C ASP A 259 -9.67 -9.34 0.75
N ALA A 260 -10.98 -9.38 0.91
CA ALA A 260 -11.90 -8.56 0.13
C ALA A 260 -11.75 -7.05 0.42
N GLY A 261 -11.42 -6.69 1.67
CA GLY A 261 -11.33 -5.30 2.10
C GLY A 261 -10.04 -4.62 1.65
N THR A 262 -8.89 -5.22 1.98
CA THR A 262 -7.58 -4.73 1.56
C THR A 262 -7.30 -4.95 0.08
N ARG A 263 -7.91 -5.97 -0.53
CA ARG A 263 -7.61 -6.51 -1.86
C ARG A 263 -6.19 -7.08 -1.95
N GLY A 264 -5.50 -7.29 -0.84
CA GLY A 264 -4.16 -7.86 -0.77
C GLY A 264 -4.18 -9.33 -0.37
N PRO A 265 -3.03 -10.03 -0.41
CA PRO A 265 -2.90 -11.37 0.14
C PRO A 265 -3.35 -11.42 1.60
N ALA A 266 -4.13 -12.44 1.95
CA ALA A 266 -4.51 -12.67 3.34
C ALA A 266 -3.31 -13.19 4.13
N VAL A 267 -3.02 -12.57 5.27
CA VAL A 267 -1.87 -12.88 6.13
C VAL A 267 -2.21 -12.87 7.61
N ASP A 268 -1.44 -13.65 8.37
CA ASP A 268 -1.39 -13.56 9.84
C ASP A 268 -0.44 -12.43 10.31
N ALA A 269 -0.29 -12.26 11.64
CA ALA A 269 0.57 -11.22 12.22
C ALA A 269 2.08 -11.45 11.99
N ASP A 270 2.46 -12.66 11.58
CA ASP A 270 3.82 -13.05 11.19
C ASP A 270 3.99 -12.97 9.65
N PHE A 271 3.03 -12.36 8.93
CA PHE A 271 3.02 -12.14 7.49
C PHE A 271 2.92 -13.42 6.64
N ARG A 272 2.48 -14.53 7.24
CA ARG A 272 2.31 -15.82 6.55
C ARG A 272 1.01 -15.84 5.78
N THR A 273 1.07 -16.27 4.52
CA THR A 273 -0.14 -16.51 3.71
C THR A 273 -0.72 -17.91 3.98
N ALA A 274 -1.88 -18.22 3.39
CA ALA A 274 -2.43 -19.58 3.43
C ALA A 274 -1.47 -20.63 2.85
N ARG A 275 -0.63 -20.26 1.87
CA ARG A 275 0.32 -21.16 1.21
C ARG A 275 1.62 -21.29 2.03
N PRO A 276 1.99 -22.49 2.49
CA PRO A 276 3.22 -22.70 3.25
C PRO A 276 4.46 -22.18 2.52
N GLY A 277 5.32 -21.47 3.24
CA GLY A 277 6.54 -20.86 2.71
C GLY A 277 6.35 -19.60 1.88
N VAL A 278 5.11 -19.13 1.68
CA VAL A 278 4.82 -17.85 1.02
C VAL A 278 4.39 -16.81 2.05
N PHE A 279 5.11 -15.71 2.09
CA PHE A 279 4.88 -14.54 2.94
C PHE A 279 4.54 -13.33 2.08
N ALA A 280 3.90 -12.31 2.65
CA ALA A 280 3.63 -11.06 1.95
C ALA A 280 3.78 -9.86 2.89
N VAL A 281 4.40 -8.77 2.43
CA VAL A 281 4.75 -7.60 3.27
C VAL A 281 4.58 -6.27 2.53
N GLY A 282 4.30 -5.21 3.29
CA GLY A 282 4.24 -3.85 2.78
C GLY A 282 2.95 -3.58 2.00
N ASN A 283 3.04 -2.65 1.05
CA ASN A 283 1.85 -2.13 0.36
C ASN A 283 1.09 -3.15 -0.50
N VAL A 284 1.61 -4.38 -0.70
CA VAL A 284 0.83 -5.48 -1.30
C VAL A 284 -0.27 -5.98 -0.34
N LEU A 285 -0.07 -5.84 0.98
CA LEU A 285 -1.06 -6.24 1.98
C LEU A 285 -2.18 -5.21 2.09
N HIS A 286 -1.80 -3.94 2.16
CA HIS A 286 -2.72 -2.81 2.28
C HIS A 286 -2.08 -1.58 1.63
N GLY A 287 -2.62 -1.17 0.49
CA GLY A 287 -2.06 -0.07 -0.29
C GLY A 287 -2.07 1.26 0.44
N ALA A 288 -1.17 2.16 0.03
CA ALA A 288 -1.04 3.52 0.53
C ALA A 288 -0.52 3.68 1.97
N GLU A 289 0.16 2.68 2.54
CA GLU A 289 0.92 2.88 3.76
C GLU A 289 2.25 3.60 3.50
N LEU A 290 2.78 4.19 4.58
CA LEU A 290 4.04 4.92 4.56
C LEU A 290 5.21 3.98 4.25
N ALA A 291 6.21 4.47 3.53
CA ALA A 291 7.43 3.71 3.22
C ALA A 291 8.10 3.13 4.48
N ALA A 292 8.10 3.88 5.59
CA ALA A 292 8.61 3.42 6.88
C ALA A 292 7.80 2.26 7.50
N ALA A 293 6.47 2.27 7.33
CA ALA A 293 5.63 1.16 7.78
C ALA A 293 5.89 -0.10 6.95
N ALA A 294 5.98 0.06 5.63
CA ALA A 294 6.32 -1.03 4.71
C ALA A 294 7.71 -1.62 5.02
N ALA A 295 8.71 -0.78 5.27
CA ALA A 295 10.05 -1.23 5.68
C ALA A 295 10.02 -1.95 7.03
N PHE A 296 9.25 -1.46 7.99
CA PHE A 296 9.09 -2.11 9.29
C PHE A 296 8.48 -3.52 9.17
N GLU A 297 7.42 -3.68 8.38
CA GLU A 297 6.79 -4.98 8.09
C GLU A 297 7.77 -5.95 7.43
N GLY A 298 8.52 -5.47 6.43
CA GLY A 298 9.58 -6.26 5.78
C GLY A 298 10.60 -6.81 6.77
N SER A 299 11.18 -5.94 7.61
CA SER A 299 12.13 -6.36 8.64
C SER A 299 11.51 -7.34 9.64
N ARG A 300 10.24 -7.12 10.02
CA ARG A 300 9.50 -7.94 10.99
C ARG A 300 9.21 -9.35 10.49
N ALA A 301 8.96 -9.53 9.19
CA ALA A 301 8.71 -10.84 8.60
C ALA A 301 9.94 -11.76 8.63
N SER A 302 11.16 -11.21 8.72
CA SER A 302 12.41 -12.00 8.74
C SER A 302 12.42 -13.09 9.81
N GLY A 303 11.89 -12.80 11.01
CA GLY A 303 11.83 -13.77 12.10
C GLY A 303 10.94 -14.97 11.77
N ALA A 304 9.79 -14.74 11.14
CA ALA A 304 8.87 -15.81 10.75
C ALA A 304 9.43 -16.66 9.60
N VAL A 305 10.06 -16.01 8.61
CA VAL A 305 10.75 -16.69 7.50
C VAL A 305 11.87 -17.59 8.04
N ARG A 306 12.72 -17.09 8.94
CA ARG A 306 13.80 -17.91 9.53
C ARG A 306 13.30 -19.11 10.31
N ARG A 307 12.24 -18.94 11.12
CA ARG A 307 11.62 -20.07 11.82
C ARG A 307 11.15 -21.13 10.83
N PHE A 308 10.45 -20.72 9.78
CA PHE A 308 10.00 -21.62 8.73
C PHE A 308 11.16 -22.34 8.02
N LEU A 309 12.26 -21.65 7.71
CA LEU A 309 13.44 -22.28 7.12
C LEU A 309 14.11 -23.30 8.06
N ALA A 310 14.02 -23.09 9.38
CA ALA A 310 14.67 -23.94 10.37
C ALA A 310 13.88 -25.23 10.65
N ASP A 311 12.56 -25.16 10.78
CA ASP A 311 11.73 -26.29 11.24
C ASP A 311 10.53 -26.63 10.33
N GLY A 312 10.31 -25.87 9.25
CA GLY A 312 9.22 -26.10 8.30
C GLY A 312 7.81 -25.88 8.88
N ARG A 313 7.68 -25.38 10.11
CA ARG A 313 6.38 -25.27 10.78
C ARG A 313 5.53 -24.17 10.17
N TRP A 314 4.26 -24.48 9.97
CA TRP A 314 3.25 -23.54 9.49
C TRP A 314 1.99 -23.65 10.36
N PRO A 315 1.32 -22.54 10.73
CA PRO A 315 0.13 -22.60 11.56
C PRO A 315 -1.00 -23.40 10.90
N GLY A 316 -1.59 -24.33 11.66
CA GLY A 316 -2.78 -25.08 11.25
C GLY A 316 -4.03 -24.21 11.28
N ALA A 317 -4.49 -23.85 12.49
CA ALA A 317 -5.68 -23.02 12.68
C ALA A 317 -5.39 -21.53 12.45
N ARG A 318 -6.21 -20.90 11.60
CA ARG A 318 -6.20 -19.46 11.32
C ARG A 318 -7.63 -18.97 11.21
N VAL A 319 -7.98 -18.01 12.05
CA VAL A 319 -9.34 -17.46 12.14
C VAL A 319 -9.42 -16.20 11.28
N PRO A 320 -10.33 -16.12 10.29
CA PRO A 320 -10.49 -14.93 9.48
C PRO A 320 -10.99 -13.73 10.30
N VAL A 321 -10.57 -12.54 9.89
CA VAL A 321 -11.07 -11.27 10.43
C VAL A 321 -12.08 -10.67 9.45
N ALA A 322 -13.28 -10.38 9.94
CA ALA A 322 -14.32 -9.67 9.19
C ALA A 322 -14.38 -8.21 9.66
N ALA A 323 -14.11 -7.28 8.74
CA ALA A 323 -14.27 -5.86 8.99
C ALA A 323 -15.72 -5.41 8.75
N GLU A 324 -16.30 -4.69 9.72
CA GLU A 324 -17.72 -4.29 9.69
C GLU A 324 -17.94 -2.81 10.08
N GLY A 325 -19.16 -2.33 9.85
CA GLY A 325 -19.57 -0.96 10.17
C GLY A 325 -18.90 0.04 9.22
N ALA A 326 -18.21 1.03 9.77
CA ALA A 326 -17.46 2.01 8.97
C ALA A 326 -16.09 1.50 8.49
N LEU A 327 -15.65 0.30 8.89
CA LEU A 327 -14.37 -0.25 8.42
C LEU A 327 -14.44 -0.64 6.95
N ARG A 328 -13.38 -0.29 6.22
CA ARG A 328 -13.06 -0.82 4.91
C ARG A 328 -12.30 -2.14 5.04
N TRP A 329 -11.37 -2.21 5.99
CA TRP A 329 -10.57 -3.41 6.26
C TRP A 329 -9.93 -3.35 7.65
N ALA A 330 -9.49 -4.53 8.12
CA ALA A 330 -8.59 -4.73 9.24
C ALA A 330 -7.45 -5.66 8.79
N ALA A 331 -6.21 -5.36 9.18
CA ALA A 331 -5.03 -6.13 8.81
C ALA A 331 -4.10 -6.30 10.03
N PRO A 332 -3.48 -7.48 10.29
CA PRO A 332 -3.65 -8.73 9.54
C PRO A 332 -5.10 -9.22 9.58
N ASN A 333 -5.47 -9.97 8.55
CA ASN A 333 -6.84 -10.43 8.29
C ASN A 333 -7.02 -11.93 8.60
N LEU A 334 -5.97 -12.58 9.09
CA LEU A 334 -5.99 -13.88 9.73
C LEU A 334 -5.39 -13.76 11.13
N ILE A 335 -5.99 -14.45 12.09
CA ILE A 335 -5.49 -14.52 13.47
C ILE A 335 -5.07 -15.96 13.74
N VAL A 336 -3.83 -16.13 14.18
CA VAL A 336 -3.39 -17.37 14.80
C VAL A 336 -3.82 -17.32 16.26
N PRO A 337 -4.62 -18.29 16.76
CA PRO A 337 -5.04 -18.29 18.15
C PRO A 337 -3.84 -18.27 19.10
N ARG A 338 -3.97 -17.50 20.21
CA ARG A 338 -2.90 -17.29 21.22
C ARG A 338 -1.64 -16.60 20.70
N ASP A 339 -1.73 -15.91 19.56
CA ASP A 339 -0.67 -15.03 19.08
C ASP A 339 -0.63 -13.73 19.89
N THR A 340 0.37 -13.62 20.76
CA THR A 340 0.62 -12.46 21.61
C THR A 340 1.28 -11.29 20.87
N GLY A 341 1.72 -11.51 19.62
CA GLY A 341 2.35 -10.51 18.77
C GLY A 341 1.37 -9.70 17.91
N LEU A 342 0.08 -10.02 17.95
CA LEU A 342 -0.93 -9.41 17.10
C LEU A 342 -1.01 -7.88 17.32
N ARG A 343 -1.00 -7.14 16.21
CA ARG A 343 -1.30 -5.71 16.17
C ARG A 343 -2.06 -5.43 14.90
N LEU A 344 -3.29 -4.92 15.03
CA LEU A 344 -4.10 -4.64 13.86
C LEU A 344 -3.99 -3.19 13.45
N LEU A 345 -3.99 -2.97 12.15
CA LEU A 345 -4.28 -1.71 11.49
C LEU A 345 -5.73 -1.75 11.02
N LEU A 346 -6.49 -0.73 11.40
CA LEU A 346 -7.87 -0.54 11.01
C LEU A 346 -7.95 0.63 10.04
N ARG A 347 -8.69 0.45 8.93
CA ARG A 347 -8.95 1.53 7.98
C ARG A 347 -10.43 1.68 7.74
N THR A 348 -10.92 2.91 7.83
CA THR A 348 -12.34 3.20 7.58
C THR A 348 -12.62 3.54 6.11
N GLY A 349 -13.86 3.31 5.68
CA GLY A 349 -14.37 3.77 4.39
C GLY A 349 -14.80 5.24 4.42
N ARG A 350 -15.13 5.76 5.62
CA ARG A 350 -15.58 7.14 5.87
C ARG A 350 -15.00 7.68 7.17
N ARG A 351 -15.07 8.99 7.35
CA ARG A 351 -14.65 9.64 8.60
C ARG A 351 -15.60 9.27 9.75
N VAL A 352 -15.03 8.92 10.91
CA VAL A 352 -15.76 8.65 12.16
C VAL A 352 -15.14 9.50 13.26
N VAL A 353 -15.94 10.35 13.89
CA VAL A 353 -15.44 11.41 14.79
C VAL A 353 -15.15 10.84 16.18
N ARG A 354 -16.04 10.01 16.71
CA ARG A 354 -15.87 9.30 17.98
C ARG A 354 -15.90 7.79 17.73
N PRO A 355 -14.82 7.22 17.17
CA PRO A 355 -14.79 5.80 16.82
C PRO A 355 -14.86 4.91 18.06
N MET A 356 -15.85 4.02 18.08
CA MET A 356 -15.98 2.91 19.02
C MET A 356 -15.70 1.62 18.26
N VAL A 357 -14.69 0.88 18.71
CA VAL A 357 -14.34 -0.43 18.17
C VAL A 357 -14.92 -1.50 19.08
N THR A 358 -15.61 -2.47 18.47
CA THR A 358 -16.07 -3.69 19.13
C THR A 358 -15.47 -4.89 18.41
N VAL A 359 -14.87 -5.79 19.16
CA VAL A 359 -14.37 -7.08 18.66
C VAL A 359 -15.25 -8.18 19.23
N SER A 360 -15.78 -9.04 18.36
CA SER A 360 -16.62 -10.17 18.76
C SER A 360 -16.34 -11.41 17.93
N GLN A 361 -16.72 -12.56 18.47
CA GLN A 361 -16.69 -13.84 17.78
C GLN A 361 -17.88 -14.66 18.27
N ASP A 362 -18.64 -15.26 17.34
CA ASP A 362 -19.79 -16.12 17.64
C ASP A 362 -20.77 -15.55 18.69
N GLY A 363 -21.06 -14.24 18.56
CA GLY A 363 -21.96 -13.51 19.46
C GLY A 363 -21.32 -13.04 20.78
N ARG A 364 -20.14 -13.56 21.15
CA ARG A 364 -19.39 -13.11 22.34
C ARG A 364 -18.58 -11.86 22.03
N THR A 365 -18.69 -10.84 22.88
CA THR A 365 -17.80 -9.66 22.82
C THR A 365 -16.47 -9.99 23.48
N LEU A 366 -15.38 -9.82 22.75
CA LEU A 366 -14.01 -10.03 23.21
C LEU A 366 -13.34 -8.72 23.66
N HIS A 367 -13.67 -7.61 23.00
CA HIS A 367 -13.09 -6.29 23.29
C HIS A 367 -14.05 -5.17 22.96
N ARG A 368 -13.94 -4.06 23.68
CA ARG A 368 -14.59 -2.81 23.32
C ARG A 368 -13.73 -1.63 23.76
N GLU A 369 -13.42 -0.74 22.82
CA GLU A 369 -12.55 0.41 23.08
C GLU A 369 -12.92 1.60 22.21
N ARG A 370 -12.88 2.80 22.79
CA ARG A 370 -12.98 4.05 22.05
C ARG A 370 -11.57 4.48 21.61
N LEU A 371 -11.35 4.68 20.31
CA LEU A 371 -10.04 5.16 19.85
C LEU A 371 -9.84 6.63 20.25
N PRO A 372 -8.60 7.05 20.58
CA PRO A 372 -8.33 8.39 21.11
C PRO A 372 -8.42 9.51 20.07
N ARG A 373 -8.46 9.16 18.77
CA ARG A 373 -8.53 10.11 17.66
C ARG A 373 -9.66 9.70 16.71
N PRO A 374 -10.22 10.66 15.95
CA PRO A 374 -11.07 10.32 14.81
C PRO A 374 -10.40 9.30 13.89
N ALA A 375 -11.21 8.42 13.29
CA ALA A 375 -10.77 7.49 12.27
C ALA A 375 -11.08 8.08 10.89
N ASP A 376 -10.04 8.26 10.07
CA ASP A 376 -10.14 8.87 8.74
C ASP A 376 -9.80 7.84 7.65
N PRO A 377 -10.44 7.87 6.47
CA PRO A 377 -10.18 6.91 5.39
C PRO A 377 -8.73 6.91 4.87
N GLU A 378 -8.03 8.01 5.12
CA GLU A 378 -6.67 8.24 4.64
C GLU A 378 -5.60 7.85 5.66
N ARG A 379 -5.98 7.40 6.87
CA ARG A 379 -5.02 6.99 7.90
C ARG A 379 -5.44 5.74 8.66
N SER A 380 -4.54 4.77 8.75
CA SER A 380 -4.74 3.59 9.59
C SER A 380 -4.71 3.93 11.07
N ALA A 381 -5.62 3.34 11.84
CA ALA A 381 -5.65 3.41 13.28
C ALA A 381 -5.19 2.07 13.87
N PRO A 382 -4.21 2.05 14.80
CA PRO A 382 -3.79 0.82 15.44
C PRO A 382 -4.84 0.33 16.45
N LEU A 383 -4.98 -0.99 16.56
CA LEU A 383 -5.72 -1.68 17.61
C LEU A 383 -4.80 -2.73 18.25
N GLY A 384 -4.67 -2.69 19.58
CA GLY A 384 -3.89 -3.66 20.34
C GLY A 384 -4.57 -5.03 20.42
N ALA A 385 -3.81 -6.05 20.83
CA ALA A 385 -4.26 -7.46 20.85
C ALA A 385 -4.60 -8.02 22.24
N ARG A 386 -4.99 -7.18 23.21
CA ARG A 386 -5.37 -7.64 24.57
C ARG A 386 -6.51 -8.68 24.58
N TRP A 387 -7.22 -8.81 23.48
CA TRP A 387 -8.37 -9.70 23.30
C TRP A 387 -8.04 -10.96 22.49
N ALA A 388 -6.82 -11.08 21.94
CA ALA A 388 -6.43 -12.19 21.07
C ALA A 388 -6.46 -13.54 21.78
N ASP A 389 -6.19 -13.57 23.09
CA ASP A 389 -6.26 -14.79 23.92
C ASP A 389 -7.69 -15.33 24.06
N GLY A 390 -8.69 -14.48 23.83
CA GLY A 390 -10.11 -14.87 23.85
C GLY A 390 -10.63 -15.43 22.53
N VAL A 391 -9.81 -15.50 21.48
CA VAL A 391 -10.21 -16.01 20.16
C VAL A 391 -10.27 -17.53 20.19
N ASP A 392 -11.43 -18.08 19.83
CA ASP A 392 -11.62 -19.51 19.62
C ASP A 392 -11.10 -19.91 18.23
N GLY A 393 -10.12 -20.81 18.18
CA GLY A 393 -9.54 -21.32 16.94
C GLY A 393 -10.47 -22.23 16.13
N GLY A 394 -11.50 -22.81 16.76
CA GLY A 394 -12.54 -23.60 16.10
C GLY A 394 -13.81 -22.82 15.77
N GLY A 395 -13.89 -21.56 16.21
CA GLY A 395 -15.05 -20.70 16.04
C GLY A 395 -15.15 -20.06 14.65
N GLY A 396 -16.19 -19.26 14.48
CA GLY A 396 -16.40 -18.44 13.29
C GLY A 396 -15.40 -17.28 13.17
N PRO A 397 -15.53 -16.42 12.15
CA PRO A 397 -14.63 -15.28 11.96
C PRO A 397 -14.70 -14.29 13.14
N VAL A 398 -13.56 -13.70 13.48
CA VAL A 398 -13.49 -12.57 14.41
C VAL A 398 -14.03 -11.33 13.70
N ARG A 399 -15.11 -10.77 14.21
CA ARG A 399 -15.76 -9.57 13.67
C ARG A 399 -15.21 -8.36 14.39
N ILE A 400 -14.65 -7.43 13.63
CA ILE A 400 -14.22 -6.12 14.12
C ILE A 400 -15.14 -5.08 13.52
N ARG A 401 -15.88 -4.39 14.36
CA ARG A 401 -16.80 -3.34 13.96
C ARG A 401 -16.32 -2.00 14.49
N LEU A 402 -16.34 -0.98 13.64
CA LEU A 402 -16.09 0.41 14.04
C LEU A 402 -17.30 1.27 13.71
N ASP A 403 -17.90 1.86 14.75
CA ASP A 403 -19.07 2.73 14.64
C ASP A 403 -18.84 4.10 15.31
N GLU A 404 -19.73 5.05 15.03
CA GLU A 404 -19.76 6.32 15.76
C GLU A 404 -20.37 6.08 17.15
N ALA A 405 -19.63 6.42 18.21
CA ALA A 405 -20.16 6.37 19.56
C ALA A 405 -21.35 7.32 19.66
N ARG A 406 -22.53 6.79 20.01
CA ARG A 406 -23.69 7.63 20.36
C ARG A 406 -23.25 8.54 21.49
N GLY A 407 -23.41 9.86 21.31
CA GLY A 407 -23.26 10.78 22.43
C GLY A 407 -24.26 10.36 23.48
N GLY A 408 -23.78 10.00 24.67
CA GLY A 408 -24.68 9.97 25.81
C GLY A 408 -25.30 11.36 25.89
N SER A 409 -26.62 11.44 25.89
CA SER A 409 -27.29 12.58 26.49
C SER A 409 -26.74 12.65 27.91
N SER A 410 -25.84 13.58 28.19
CA SER A 410 -25.68 14.03 29.56
C SER A 410 -27.05 14.53 29.99
N ARG A 411 -27.47 14.04 31.15
CA ARG A 411 -28.76 14.25 31.79
C ARG A 411 -29.32 15.66 31.66
#